data_AF-A0A2P5Y3D6-F1
#
_entry.id   AF-A0A2P5Y3D6-F1
#
_cell.length_a   1.000
_cell.length_b   1.000
_cell.length_c   1.000
_cell.angle_alpha   90.00
_cell.angle_beta   90.00
_cell.angle_gamma   90.00
#
_symmetry.space_group_name_H-M   'P 1'
#
loop_
_entity.id
_entity.type
_entity.pdbx_description
1 polymer ?
#
loop_
_entity_poly.entity_id
_entity_poly.type
_entity_poly.pdbx_seq_one_letter_code
_entity_poly.pdbx_strand_id
1 'polypeptide(L)' 'MECNKDKATRAKELIEKKFIAKDINGAKKFALKVQNLYVSLDGIPQMIATLNVYISAENSPESSLEEAKRWPSNANATTS' A
#
# COMPACT_ATOMS: atom_id res chain seq x y z
N MET A 1 -14.87 4.58 33.42
CA MET A 1 -14.79 3.31 32.68
C MET A 1 -14.35 3.62 31.26
N GLU A 2 -13.06 3.52 30.95
CA GLU A 2 -12.55 3.84 29.60
C GLU A 2 -11.25 3.05 29.34
N CYS A 3 -11.37 1.75 29.04
CA CYS A 3 -10.20 0.87 28.89
C CYS A 3 -10.11 0.15 27.53
N ASN A 4 -10.93 0.55 26.55
CA ASN A 4 -10.89 -0.02 25.20
C ASN A 4 -10.29 0.95 24.16
N LYS A 5 -10.27 2.26 24.44
CA LYS A 5 -9.68 3.28 23.54
C LYS A 5 -8.14 3.25 23.54
N ASP A 6 -7.49 3.02 24.68
CA ASP A 6 -6.01 3.00 24.74
C ASP A 6 -5.40 1.90 23.87
N LYS A 7 -6.00 0.71 23.89
CA LYS A 7 -5.49 -0.45 23.15
C LYS A 7 -5.65 -0.29 21.64
N ALA A 8 -6.74 0.33 21.21
CA ALA A 8 -7.00 0.70 19.84
C ALA A 8 -5.99 1.74 19.31
N THR A 9 -5.75 2.78 20.09
CA THR A 9 -4.81 3.86 19.73
C THR A 9 -3.39 3.33 19.61
N ARG A 10 -2.94 2.51 20.58
CA ARG A 10 -1.63 1.84 20.52
C ARG A 10 -1.49 0.92 19.33
N ALA A 11 -2.54 0.18 19.00
CA ALA A 11 -2.57 -0.69 17.84
C ALA A 11 -2.36 0.09 16.53
N LYS A 12 -3.04 1.24 16.39
CA LYS A 12 -2.87 2.14 15.24
C LYS A 12 -1.44 2.68 15.15
N GLU A 13 -0.89 3.18 16.27
CA GLU A 13 0.50 3.64 16.32
C GLU A 13 1.50 2.56 15.89
N LEU A 14 1.28 1.30 16.26
CA LEU A 14 2.16 0.19 15.89
C LEU A 14 2.15 -0.08 14.38
N ILE A 15 0.98 0.00 13.75
CA ILE A 15 0.84 -0.14 12.30
C ILE A 15 1.57 1.02 11.60
N GLU A 16 1.40 2.24 12.09
CA GLU A 16 2.01 3.45 11.53
C GLU A 16 3.54 3.44 11.68
N LYS A 17 4.06 3.02 12.85
CA LYS A 17 5.50 2.83 13.07
C LYS A 17 6.09 1.80 12.10
N LYS A 18 5.38 0.70 11.84
CA LYS A 18 5.82 -0.31 10.86
C LYS A 18 5.76 0.22 9.43
N PHE A 19 4.74 1.01 9.10
CA PHE A 19 4.63 1.66 7.79
C PHE A 19 5.81 2.62 7.53
N ILE A 20 6.17 3.44 8.53
CA ILE A 20 7.35 4.33 8.45
C ILE A 20 8.65 3.53 8.28
N ALA A 21 8.75 2.38 8.93
CA ALA A 21 9.89 1.46 8.78
C ALA A 21 9.93 0.72 7.43
N LYS A 22 9.04 1.05 6.49
CA LYS A 22 8.82 0.32 5.21
C LYS A 22 8.49 -1.17 5.39
N ASP A 23 8.08 -1.58 6.58
CA ASP A 23 7.62 -2.95 6.86
C ASP A 23 6.10 -3.03 6.62
N ILE A 24 5.71 -2.90 5.34
CA ILE A 24 4.31 -2.86 4.91
C ILE A 24 3.62 -4.21 5.18
N ASN A 25 4.34 -5.31 4.99
CA ASN A 25 3.84 -6.66 5.25
C ASN A 25 3.61 -6.89 6.76
N GLY A 26 4.53 -6.42 7.61
CA GLY A 26 4.37 -6.45 9.06
C GLY A 26 3.22 -5.55 9.52
N ALA A 27 3.08 -4.36 8.94
CA ALA A 27 1.97 -3.43 9.22
C ALA A 27 0.62 -4.10 8.89
N LYS A 28 0.50 -4.79 7.75
CA LYS A 28 -0.72 -5.48 7.32
C LYS A 28 -1.10 -6.61 8.29
N LYS A 29 -0.15 -7.46 8.68
CA LYS A 29 -0.38 -8.54 9.66
C LYS A 29 -0.89 -7.98 10.98
N PHE A 30 -0.33 -6.86 11.42
CA PHE A 30 -0.75 -6.20 12.65
C PHE A 30 -2.15 -5.61 12.51
N ALA A 31 -2.44 -4.92 11.41
CA ALA A 31 -3.75 -4.34 11.13
C ALA A 31 -4.88 -5.38 11.10
N LEU A 32 -4.65 -6.56 10.50
CA LEU A 32 -5.60 -7.68 10.53
C LEU A 32 -5.85 -8.19 11.96
N LYS A 33 -4.80 -8.30 12.78
CA LYS A 33 -4.94 -8.72 14.17
C LYS A 33 -5.75 -7.71 14.99
N VAL A 34 -5.56 -6.42 14.74
CA VAL A 34 -6.29 -5.32 15.37
C VAL A 34 -7.75 -5.32 14.94
N GLN A 35 -8.04 -5.51 13.65
CA GLN A 35 -9.40 -5.63 13.14
C GLN A 35 -10.17 -6.77 13.82
N ASN A 36 -9.52 -7.92 14.02
CA ASN A 36 -10.15 -9.07 14.66
C ASN A 36 -10.38 -8.86 16.17
N LEU A 37 -9.48 -8.15 16.84
CA LEU A 37 -9.61 -7.82 18.27
C LEU A 37 -10.57 -6.66 18.53
N TYR A 38 -10.70 -5.75 17.58
CA TYR A 38 -11.45 -4.50 17.71
C TYR A 38 -12.26 -4.25 16.43
N VAL A 39 -13.28 -5.08 16.21
CA VAL A 39 -14.20 -4.96 15.07
C VAL A 39 -14.93 -3.60 15.05
N SER A 40 -15.07 -2.97 16.22
CA SER A 40 -15.69 -1.65 16.38
C SER A 40 -14.76 -0.47 16.05
N LEU A 41 -13.50 -0.73 15.67
CA LEU A 41 -12.58 0.34 15.27
C LEU A 41 -12.76 0.70 13.81
N ASP A 42 -13.43 1.84 13.62
CA ASP A 42 -13.55 2.48 12.33
C ASP A 42 -12.17 2.91 11.78
N GLY A 43 -11.96 2.72 10.49
CA GLY A 43 -10.70 3.08 9.79
C GLY A 43 -9.60 1.99 9.73
N ILE A 44 -9.64 0.93 10.55
CA ILE A 44 -8.72 -0.22 10.39
C ILE A 44 -8.85 -0.92 9.03
N PRO A 45 -10.08 -1.25 8.52
CA PRO A 45 -10.21 -1.84 7.19
C PRO A 45 -9.64 -0.96 6.07
N GLN A 46 -9.80 0.36 6.19
CA GLN A 46 -9.24 1.32 5.22
C GLN A 46 -7.70 1.27 5.22
N MET A 47 -7.09 1.19 6.40
CA MET A 47 -5.63 1.03 6.55
C MET A 47 -5.12 -0.25 5.88
N ILE A 48 -5.82 -1.37 6.06
CA ILE A 48 -5.46 -2.65 5.42
C ILE A 48 -5.53 -2.54 3.89
N ALA A 49 -6.56 -1.89 3.35
CA ALA A 49 -6.70 -1.66 1.92
C ALA A 49 -5.53 -0.82 1.37
N THR A 50 -5.15 0.27 2.04
CA THR A 50 -4.00 1.09 1.66
C THR A 50 -2.70 0.29 1.65
N LEU A 51 -2.46 -0.52 2.68
CA LEU A 51 -1.28 -1.39 2.75
C LEU A 51 -1.25 -2.40 1.60
N ASN A 52 -2.40 -2.98 1.23
CA ASN A 52 -2.50 -3.89 0.08
C ASN A 52 -2.15 -3.19 -1.23
N VAL A 53 -2.65 -1.97 -1.46
CA VAL A 53 -2.32 -1.20 -2.67
C VAL A 53 -0.83 -0.92 -2.72
N TYR A 54 -0.21 -0.53 -1.59
CA TYR A 54 1.22 -0.29 -1.53
C TYR A 54 2.05 -1.55 -1.82
N ILE A 55 1.65 -2.70 -1.26
CA ILE A 55 2.29 -3.99 -1.58
C ILE A 55 2.15 -4.29 -3.08
N SER A 56 0.95 -4.15 -3.65
CA SER A 56 0.74 -4.38 -5.09
C SER A 56 1.56 -3.42 -5.95
N ALA A 57 1.66 -2.14 -5.55
CA ALA A 57 2.44 -1.13 -6.24
C ALA A 57 3.96 -1.37 -6.13
N GLU A 58 4.45 -1.90 -5.00
CA GLU A 58 5.86 -2.30 -4.85
C GLU A 58 6.20 -3.54 -5.72
N ASN A 59 5.21 -4.39 -5.99
CA ASN A 59 5.37 -5.56 -6.87
C ASN A 59 5.12 -5.26 -8.34
N SER A 60 4.43 -4.15 -8.66
CA SER A 60 4.41 -3.61 -10.02
C SER A 60 5.70 -2.82 -10.19
N PRO A 61 6.68 -3.30 -10.96
CA PRO A 61 7.83 -2.47 -11.24
C PRO A 61 7.32 -1.18 -11.87
N GLU A 62 7.56 -0.06 -11.21
CA GLU A 62 7.71 1.25 -11.83
C GLU A 62 8.94 1.20 -12.76
N SER A 63 8.87 0.31 -13.74
CA SER A 63 9.78 0.10 -14.85
C SER A 63 8.96 -0.26 -16.10
N SER A 64 7.74 0.25 -16.20
CA SER A 64 7.01 0.34 -17.47
C SER A 64 7.04 1.77 -18.02
N LEU A 65 8.11 2.54 -17.72
CA LEU A 65 8.50 3.70 -18.52
C LEU A 65 9.29 3.32 -19.79
N GLU A 66 9.41 2.03 -20.11
CA GLU A 66 10.13 1.54 -21.29
C GLU A 66 9.19 1.16 -22.48
N GLU A 67 7.90 1.48 -22.44
CA GLU A 67 7.03 1.31 -23.63
C GLU A 67 6.98 2.57 -24.53
N ALA A 68 7.51 3.71 -24.07
CA ALA A 68 7.54 4.94 -24.86
C ALA A 68 8.70 5.02 -25.89
N LYS A 69 9.56 3.99 -25.99
CA LYS A 69 10.74 3.97 -26.91
C LYS A 69 10.66 2.93 -28.02
N ARG A 70 9.45 2.43 -28.36
CA ARG A 70 9.28 1.43 -29.43
C ARG A 70 8.26 1.80 -30.52
N TRP A 71 7.91 3.07 -30.69
CA TRP A 71 7.26 3.48 -31.95
C TRP A 71 8.29 3.41 -33.07
N PRO A 72 8.17 2.50 -34.06
CA PRO A 72 9.12 2.50 -35.16
C PRO A 72 8.89 3.77 -35.99
N SER A 73 9.95 4.55 -36.08
CA SER A 73 10.17 5.42 -37.22
C SER A 73 10.11 4.59 -38.50
N ASN A 74 9.00 4.63 -39.24
CA ASN A 74 9.00 4.36 -40.67
C ASN A 74 8.68 5.70 -41.37
N ALA A 75 9.72 6.51 -41.61
CA ALA A 75 10.36 6.52 -42.92
C ALA A 75 9.37 6.81 -44.05
N ASN A 76 8.84 8.04 -44.06
CA ASN A 76 8.42 8.69 -45.31
C ASN A 76 9.68 9.24 -46.01
N ALA A 77 10.51 8.34 -46.51
CA ALA A 77 11.52 8.69 -47.50
C ALA A 77 10.80 8.88 -48.84
N THR A 78 10.86 10.12 -49.32
CA THR A 78 10.70 10.61 -50.68
C THR A 78 11.03 9.60 -51.78
N THR A 79 10.14 9.48 -52.77
CA THR A 79 10.55 9.37 -54.18
C THR A 79 9.63 10.28 -54.99
N SER A 80 10.24 11.31 -55.57
CA SER A 80 9.71 12.15 -56.65
C SER A 80 9.71 11.41 -57.98
#